data_AF-A0A368BN87-F1
#
_entry.id   AF-A0A368BN87-F1
#
_cell.length_a   1.000
_cell.length_b   1.000
_cell.length_c   1.000
_cell.angle_alpha   90.00
_cell.angle_beta   90.00
_cell.angle_gamma   90.00
#
_symmetry.space_group_name_H-M   'P 1'
#
loop_
_entity.id
_entity.type
_entity.pdbx_description
1 polymer ?
#
loop_
_entity_poly.entity_id
_entity_poly.type
_entity_poly.pdbx_seq_one_letter_code
_entity_poly.pdbx_strand_id
1 'polypeptide(L)'
;METHKTLFESLDKAEQHFEAGQIKLAQKLVNEVSRSIKSEGKVSNKLRHRFNFMSAQSRYFNDISSFATNPKRNEIINEIEVLIASPHENPKKQANEIHGLQTKWQLLDQSSKPAGREQWTTFKTLTDKAWEPCAQYYDELKAIKIENARQREKIIEELINYVTNNSSKWPGLIDMTRYLSATFQKWQTFAPVLDDDFKKLKEAYHQARKPINDAIRNEENKNYKAKESLIEKVKLINDEDTQSCIQKFKKIKSEYQNVGPAGKKNESKLWKQLNESADRFFEAEKSLANDELELINQLSDKLQEDPSSINTIKEQLRDFNKTSKSPEFAKLQKNIKAQELEQSKIKDANKLTTYQNLLSYLETTDESKATINKDVFKALQSPLYTANDNELLECVVKLELIAKIDPPASDKPLKQKLSLEMLQDKFSGKSTSNDEIKDLLIKFINNLQSKKINSNELKLWKRMNEVFDKIISQLP
;
A
#
# COMPACT_ATOMS: atom_id res chain seq x y z
N MET A 1 30.63 91.99 -18.30
CA MET A 1 31.60 91.75 -17.20
C MET A 1 31.07 90.75 -16.18
N GLU A 2 29.79 90.82 -15.80
CA GLU A 2 29.17 89.84 -14.88
C GLU A 2 29.18 88.40 -15.40
N THR A 3 28.89 88.17 -16.69
CA THR A 3 28.91 86.83 -17.31
C THR A 3 30.28 86.15 -17.19
N HIS A 4 31.37 86.87 -17.45
CA HIS A 4 32.73 86.33 -17.29
C HIS A 4 33.05 85.95 -15.85
N LYS A 5 32.55 86.73 -14.86
CA LYS A 5 32.74 86.43 -13.44
C LYS A 5 32.01 85.14 -13.04
N THR A 6 30.78 84.95 -13.51
CA THR A 6 29.99 83.73 -13.27
C THR A 6 30.63 82.49 -13.91
N LEU A 7 31.26 82.64 -15.08
CA LEU A 7 32.00 81.55 -15.74
C LEU A 7 33.28 81.17 -14.98
N PHE A 8 34.00 82.14 -14.41
CA PHE A 8 35.13 81.85 -13.54
C PHE A 8 34.71 81.12 -12.26
N GLU A 9 33.66 81.61 -11.58
CA GLU A 9 33.12 80.96 -10.38
C GLU A 9 32.65 79.52 -10.66
N SER A 10 32.12 79.26 -11.86
CA SER A 10 31.72 77.92 -12.29
C SER A 10 32.91 76.99 -12.52
N LEU A 11 34.03 77.51 -13.03
CA LEU A 11 35.28 76.75 -13.17
C LEU A 11 35.97 76.50 -11.83
N ASP A 12 35.90 77.44 -10.89
CA ASP A 12 36.45 77.27 -9.54
C ASP A 12 35.65 76.22 -8.75
N LYS A 13 34.32 76.20 -8.90
CA LYS A 13 33.48 75.09 -8.38
C LYS A 13 33.82 73.76 -9.03
N ALA A 14 34.09 73.74 -10.34
CA ALA A 14 34.49 72.51 -11.02
C ALA A 14 35.83 71.96 -10.47
N GLU A 15 36.80 72.82 -10.16
CA GLU A 15 38.06 72.44 -9.53
C GLU A 15 37.84 71.82 -8.15
N GLN A 16 37.03 72.46 -7.29
CA GLN A 16 36.66 71.90 -5.98
C GLN A 16 36.01 70.52 -6.09
N HIS A 17 35.13 70.33 -7.08
CA HIS A 17 34.52 69.02 -7.33
C HIS A 17 35.54 67.99 -7.84
N PHE A 18 36.55 68.37 -8.63
CA PHE A 18 37.63 67.46 -9.02
C PHE A 18 38.50 67.06 -7.82
N GLU A 19 38.87 68.02 -6.96
CA GLU A 19 39.64 67.77 -5.73
C GLU A 19 38.88 66.88 -4.73
N ALA A 20 37.55 67.08 -4.63
CA ALA A 20 36.66 66.25 -3.81
C ALA A 20 36.34 64.88 -4.44
N GLY A 21 36.90 64.53 -5.60
CA GLY A 21 36.66 63.25 -6.29
C GLY A 21 35.29 63.13 -6.98
N GLN A 22 34.51 64.22 -7.04
CA GLN A 22 33.19 64.29 -7.67
C GLN A 22 33.30 64.56 -9.19
N ILE A 23 34.03 63.68 -9.88
CA ILE A 23 34.50 63.87 -11.26
C ILE A 23 33.37 64.22 -12.24
N LYS A 24 32.22 63.52 -12.19
CA LYS A 24 31.11 63.78 -13.13
C LYS A 24 30.46 65.15 -12.96
N LEU A 25 30.34 65.62 -11.71
CA LEU A 25 29.78 66.94 -11.41
C LEU A 25 30.72 68.04 -11.94
N ALA A 26 32.02 67.87 -11.70
CA ALA A 26 33.05 68.76 -12.24
C ALA A 26 33.02 68.80 -13.79
N GLN A 27 32.98 67.64 -14.45
CA GLN A 27 32.92 67.54 -15.91
C GLN A 27 31.65 68.19 -16.49
N LYS A 28 30.51 68.08 -15.81
CA LYS A 28 29.26 68.75 -16.21
C LYS A 28 29.45 70.27 -16.24
N LEU A 29 30.02 70.84 -15.19
CA LEU A 29 30.29 72.29 -15.10
C LEU A 29 31.29 72.74 -16.19
N VAL A 30 32.35 71.98 -16.43
CA VAL A 30 33.32 72.26 -17.51
C VAL A 30 32.64 72.24 -18.89
N ASN A 31 31.73 71.30 -19.13
CA ASN A 31 30.98 71.21 -20.39
C ASN A 31 29.97 72.35 -20.56
N GLU A 32 29.31 72.78 -19.49
CA GLU A 32 28.41 73.94 -19.48
C GLU A 32 29.19 75.22 -19.80
N VAL A 33 30.33 75.43 -19.16
CA VAL A 33 31.23 76.56 -19.46
C VAL A 33 31.74 76.48 -20.91
N SER A 34 32.06 75.29 -21.43
CA SER A 34 32.44 75.12 -22.84
C SER A 34 31.36 75.59 -23.81
N ARG A 35 30.09 75.27 -23.53
CA ARG A 35 28.94 75.71 -24.35
C ARG A 35 28.78 77.23 -24.31
N SER A 36 28.87 77.83 -23.12
CA SER A 36 28.76 79.27 -22.94
C SER A 36 29.91 80.04 -23.62
N ILE A 37 31.14 79.53 -23.55
CA ILE A 37 32.29 80.12 -24.26
C ILE A 37 32.10 80.07 -25.79
N LYS A 38 31.53 78.98 -26.32
CA LYS A 38 31.23 78.84 -27.76
C LYS A 38 30.14 79.81 -28.21
N SER A 39 29.12 80.07 -27.38
CA SER A 39 28.05 81.02 -27.72
C SER A 39 28.48 82.49 -27.65
N GLU A 40 29.39 82.85 -26.73
CA GLU A 40 29.84 84.25 -26.56
C GLU A 40 30.95 84.67 -27.53
N GLY A 41 31.71 83.72 -28.11
CA GLY A 41 32.69 83.94 -29.19
C GLY A 41 34.00 84.64 -28.76
N LYS A 42 33.92 85.84 -28.16
CA LYS A 42 35.09 86.59 -27.63
C LYS A 42 35.11 86.56 -26.10
N VAL A 43 36.07 85.83 -25.55
CA VAL A 43 36.30 85.70 -24.11
C VAL A 43 37.72 86.13 -23.74
N SER A 44 37.93 86.55 -22.49
CA SER A 44 39.25 86.97 -21.99
C SER A 44 40.28 85.83 -22.04
N ASN A 45 41.54 86.15 -22.37
CA ASN A 45 42.63 85.17 -22.37
C ASN A 45 42.77 84.45 -21.03
N LYS A 46 42.57 85.15 -19.91
CA LYS A 46 42.61 84.54 -18.56
C LYS A 46 41.54 83.44 -18.40
N LEU A 47 40.34 83.66 -18.93
CA LEU A 47 39.23 82.70 -18.88
C LEU A 47 39.51 81.51 -19.80
N ARG A 48 40.08 81.76 -20.99
CA ARG A 48 40.51 80.70 -21.92
C ARG A 48 41.57 79.79 -21.29
N HIS A 49 42.59 80.36 -20.66
CA HIS A 49 43.63 79.57 -19.99
C HIS A 49 43.05 78.72 -18.85
N ARG A 50 42.17 79.29 -18.02
CA ARG A 50 41.51 78.55 -16.93
C ARG A 50 40.61 77.44 -17.45
N PHE A 51 39.81 77.72 -18.48
CA PHE A 51 38.98 76.71 -19.15
C PHE A 51 39.82 75.59 -19.77
N ASN A 52 40.95 75.92 -20.43
CA ASN A 52 41.85 74.93 -21.00
C ASN A 52 42.48 74.03 -19.93
N PHE A 53 42.86 74.60 -18.78
CA PHE A 53 43.38 73.84 -17.63
C PHE A 53 42.32 72.87 -17.08
N MET A 54 41.11 73.35 -16.79
CA MET A 54 39.99 72.52 -16.33
C MET A 54 39.55 71.46 -17.36
N SER A 55 39.63 71.80 -18.66
CA SER A 55 39.37 70.87 -19.75
C SER A 55 40.44 69.79 -19.86
N ALA A 56 41.71 70.13 -19.63
CA ALA A 56 42.80 69.16 -19.57
C ALA A 56 42.63 68.22 -18.37
N GLN A 57 42.24 68.75 -17.20
CA GLN A 57 41.92 67.95 -16.01
C GLN A 57 40.72 67.02 -16.24
N SER A 58 39.66 67.51 -16.90
CA SER A 58 38.53 66.69 -17.33
C SER A 58 38.95 65.54 -18.26
N ARG A 59 39.88 65.79 -19.19
CA ARG A 59 40.43 64.76 -20.11
C ARG A 59 41.28 63.75 -19.35
N TYR A 60 42.15 64.21 -18.45
CA TYR A 60 42.98 63.36 -17.60
C TYR A 60 42.14 62.35 -16.80
N PHE A 61 41.05 62.78 -16.15
CA PHE A 61 40.16 61.86 -15.44
C PHE A 61 39.42 60.89 -16.38
N ASN A 62 39.09 61.32 -17.60
CA ASN A 62 38.54 60.40 -18.61
C ASN A 62 39.56 59.33 -18.99
N ASP A 63 40.82 59.71 -19.20
CA ASP A 63 41.90 58.80 -19.58
C ASP A 63 42.24 57.82 -18.44
N ILE A 64 42.27 58.28 -17.18
CA ILE A 64 42.39 57.40 -16.01
C ILE A 64 41.21 56.43 -15.91
N SER A 65 39.98 56.93 -16.05
CA SER A 65 38.80 56.06 -15.96
C SER A 65 38.80 55.03 -17.09
N SER A 66 39.24 55.41 -18.29
CA SER A 66 39.35 54.53 -19.45
C SER A 66 40.46 53.49 -19.23
N PHE A 67 41.60 53.90 -18.68
CA PHE A 67 42.69 53.00 -18.31
C PHE A 67 42.26 51.93 -17.31
N ALA A 68 41.42 52.29 -16.32
CA ALA A 68 40.90 51.34 -15.33
C ALA A 68 39.75 50.46 -15.84
N THR A 69 38.93 50.95 -16.79
CA THR A 69 37.72 50.23 -17.25
C THR A 69 37.90 49.45 -18.54
N ASN A 70 38.84 49.84 -19.42
CA ASN A 70 39.12 49.11 -20.67
C ASN A 70 39.63 47.68 -20.45
N PRO A 71 40.52 47.40 -19.47
CA PRO A 71 40.91 46.03 -19.14
C PRO A 71 39.71 45.18 -18.69
N LYS A 72 38.84 45.74 -17.84
CA LYS A 72 37.62 45.07 -17.39
C LYS A 72 36.63 44.81 -18.52
N ARG A 73 36.56 45.69 -19.53
CA ARG A 73 35.78 45.45 -20.75
C ARG A 73 36.35 44.29 -21.57
N ASN A 74 37.69 44.21 -21.67
CA ASN A 74 38.33 43.07 -22.31
C ASN A 74 38.11 41.76 -21.54
N GLU A 75 38.10 41.80 -20.20
CA GLU A 75 37.71 40.65 -19.37
C GLU A 75 36.28 40.20 -19.66
N ILE A 76 35.32 41.14 -19.78
CA ILE A 76 33.93 40.81 -20.15
C ILE A 76 33.86 40.20 -21.56
N ILE A 77 34.64 40.71 -22.52
CA ILE A 77 34.73 40.15 -23.88
C ILE A 77 35.25 38.71 -23.81
N ASN A 78 36.33 38.46 -23.06
CA ASN A 78 36.89 37.12 -22.85
C ASN A 78 35.87 36.19 -22.15
N GLU A 79 35.12 36.68 -21.16
CA GLU A 79 34.06 35.92 -20.48
C GLU A 79 32.98 35.47 -21.49
N ILE A 80 32.61 36.33 -22.45
CA ILE A 80 31.67 35.95 -23.53
C ILE A 80 32.30 34.97 -24.51
N GLU A 81 33.57 35.14 -24.88
CA GLU A 81 34.27 34.20 -25.78
C GLU A 81 34.35 32.80 -25.17
N VAL A 82 34.64 32.71 -23.87
CA VAL A 82 34.62 31.45 -23.12
C VAL A 82 33.22 30.85 -23.11
N LEU A 83 32.17 31.67 -22.92
CA LEU A 83 30.77 31.22 -22.95
C LEU A 83 30.36 30.69 -24.34
N ILE A 84 30.89 31.25 -25.42
CA ILE A 84 30.67 30.75 -26.79
C ILE A 84 31.44 29.45 -27.04
N ALA A 85 32.68 29.34 -26.54
CA ALA A 85 33.52 28.16 -26.71
C ALA A 85 32.99 26.95 -25.92
N SER A 86 32.40 27.21 -24.75
CA SER A 86 31.79 26.22 -23.88
C SER A 86 30.36 26.64 -23.49
N PRO A 87 29.38 26.48 -24.40
CA PRO A 87 27.97 26.80 -24.12
C PRO A 87 27.43 25.96 -22.96
N HIS A 88 26.49 26.52 -22.19
CA HIS A 88 25.85 25.75 -21.14
C HIS A 88 24.85 24.75 -21.73
N GLU A 89 24.74 23.58 -21.10
CA GLU A 89 23.70 22.59 -21.44
C GLU A 89 22.27 23.15 -21.30
N ASN A 90 22.07 24.15 -20.43
CA ASN A 90 20.78 24.79 -20.22
C ASN A 90 20.77 26.21 -20.82
N PRO A 91 20.01 26.43 -21.92
CA PRO A 91 19.91 27.74 -22.58
C PRO A 91 19.44 28.88 -21.66
N LYS A 92 18.68 28.59 -20.60
CA LYS A 92 18.26 29.61 -19.62
C LYS A 92 19.41 30.12 -18.77
N LYS A 93 20.34 29.24 -18.40
CA LYS A 93 21.53 29.64 -17.63
C LYS A 93 22.43 30.53 -18.49
N GLN A 94 22.64 30.14 -19.74
CA GLN A 94 23.38 30.93 -20.72
C GLN A 94 22.75 32.32 -20.93
N ALA A 95 21.43 32.41 -21.11
CA ALA A 95 20.75 33.71 -21.22
C ALA A 95 20.94 34.61 -19.98
N ASN A 96 20.87 34.04 -18.77
CA ASN A 96 21.09 34.78 -17.53
C ASN A 96 22.53 35.29 -17.40
N GLU A 97 23.51 34.49 -17.78
CA GLU A 97 24.93 34.89 -17.78
C GLU A 97 25.18 36.01 -18.79
N ILE A 98 24.62 35.90 -20.01
CA ILE A 98 24.71 36.97 -21.02
C ILE A 98 24.12 38.27 -20.47
N HIS A 99 22.94 38.23 -19.83
CA HIS A 99 22.36 39.41 -19.19
C HIS A 99 23.24 39.97 -18.06
N GLY A 100 23.87 39.11 -17.27
CA GLY A 100 24.85 39.51 -16.25
C GLY A 100 26.02 40.28 -16.87
N LEU A 101 26.60 39.78 -17.96
CA LEU A 101 27.70 40.40 -18.70
C LEU A 101 27.29 41.74 -19.34
N GLN A 102 26.11 41.80 -19.94
CA GLN A 102 25.52 43.06 -20.44
C GLN A 102 25.32 44.09 -19.33
N THR A 103 24.85 43.66 -18.15
CA THR A 103 24.68 44.55 -16.99
C THR A 103 26.03 45.07 -16.49
N LYS A 104 27.04 44.19 -16.35
CA LYS A 104 28.41 44.58 -15.99
C LYS A 104 28.96 45.60 -17.00
N TRP A 105 28.78 45.36 -18.31
CA TRP A 105 29.21 46.28 -19.37
C TRP A 105 28.52 47.65 -19.25
N GLN A 106 27.20 47.65 -19.07
CA GLN A 106 26.42 48.88 -18.92
C GLN A 106 26.85 49.69 -17.68
N LEU A 107 27.19 49.02 -16.57
CA LEU A 107 27.71 49.68 -15.37
C LEU A 107 29.09 50.32 -15.61
N LEU A 108 29.97 49.69 -16.40
CA LEU A 108 31.24 50.28 -16.80
C LEU A 108 31.02 51.51 -17.70
N ASP A 109 30.12 51.44 -18.67
CA ASP A 109 29.78 52.57 -19.54
C ASP A 109 29.07 53.72 -18.79
N GLN A 110 28.33 53.41 -17.73
CA GLN A 110 27.78 54.44 -16.85
C GLN A 110 28.83 55.06 -15.95
N SER A 111 29.84 54.31 -15.48
CA SER A 111 30.82 54.78 -14.50
C SER A 111 32.07 55.45 -15.11
N SER A 112 32.37 55.21 -16.39
CA SER A 112 33.52 55.79 -17.09
C SER A 112 33.17 56.31 -18.49
N LYS A 113 34.18 56.75 -19.25
CA LYS A 113 34.02 57.03 -20.68
C LYS A 113 33.53 55.76 -21.41
N PRO A 114 32.53 55.87 -22.30
CA PRO A 114 32.03 54.71 -23.06
C PRO A 114 33.14 53.98 -23.80
N ALA A 115 32.94 52.68 -24.01
CA ALA A 115 33.86 51.83 -24.77
C ALA A 115 34.21 52.43 -26.14
N GLY A 116 35.43 52.15 -26.61
CA GLY A 116 35.82 52.45 -27.99
C GLY A 116 34.92 51.71 -29.00
N ARG A 117 34.80 52.26 -30.21
CA ARG A 117 33.95 51.69 -31.27
C ARG A 117 34.29 50.22 -31.58
N GLU A 118 35.57 49.87 -31.58
CA GLU A 118 36.06 48.50 -31.82
C GLU A 118 35.61 47.56 -30.69
N GLN A 119 35.92 47.89 -29.43
CA GLN A 119 35.54 47.08 -28.27
C GLN A 119 34.02 46.87 -28.19
N TRP A 120 33.23 47.91 -28.43
CA TRP A 120 31.76 47.79 -28.46
C TRP A 120 31.27 46.89 -29.59
N THR A 121 31.84 47.02 -30.78
CA THR A 121 31.45 46.20 -31.94
C THR A 121 31.78 44.73 -31.71
N THR A 122 32.95 44.44 -31.14
CA THR A 122 33.37 43.09 -30.77
C THR A 122 32.44 42.51 -29.70
N PHE A 123 32.22 43.24 -28.60
CA PHE A 123 31.31 42.83 -27.53
C PHE A 123 29.90 42.53 -28.06
N LYS A 124 29.34 43.42 -28.88
CA LYS A 124 28.01 43.24 -29.47
C LYS A 124 27.94 42.00 -30.36
N THR A 125 28.90 41.83 -31.27
CA THR A 125 28.92 40.70 -32.21
C THR A 125 29.03 39.36 -31.47
N LEU A 126 29.90 39.30 -30.45
CA LEU A 126 30.04 38.11 -29.62
C LEU A 126 28.78 37.86 -28.76
N THR A 127 28.17 38.92 -28.23
CA THR A 127 26.91 38.81 -27.47
C THR A 127 25.77 38.29 -28.34
N ASP A 128 25.66 38.78 -29.58
CA ASP A 128 24.67 38.32 -30.54
C ASP A 128 24.89 36.83 -30.86
N LYS A 129 26.14 36.42 -31.09
CA LYS A 129 26.51 35.01 -31.31
C LYS A 129 26.23 34.12 -30.09
N ALA A 130 26.51 34.61 -28.88
CA ALA A 130 26.21 33.89 -27.64
C ALA A 130 24.70 33.70 -27.42
N TRP A 131 23.87 34.58 -27.99
CA TRP A 131 22.41 34.51 -27.92
C TRP A 131 21.78 33.53 -28.93
N GLU A 132 22.45 33.19 -30.04
CA GLU A 132 21.89 32.31 -31.09
C GLU A 132 21.30 30.99 -30.55
N PRO A 133 22.00 30.23 -29.67
CA PRO A 133 21.44 28.98 -29.13
C PRO A 133 20.24 29.22 -28.21
N CYS A 134 20.24 30.34 -27.48
CA CYS A 134 19.14 30.72 -26.61
C CYS A 134 17.92 31.12 -27.44
N ALA A 135 18.11 31.86 -28.54
CA ALA A 135 17.04 32.26 -29.44
C ALA A 135 16.34 31.05 -30.06
N GLN A 136 17.11 30.08 -30.59
CA GLN A 136 16.57 28.83 -31.15
C GLN A 136 15.73 28.06 -30.11
N TYR A 137 16.25 27.92 -28.89
CA TYR A 137 15.52 27.26 -27.80
C TYR A 137 14.18 27.96 -27.46
N TYR A 138 14.17 29.29 -27.38
CA TYR A 138 12.93 30.04 -27.10
C TYR A 138 11.95 30.00 -28.27
N ASP A 139 12.43 29.97 -29.51
CA ASP A 139 11.60 29.79 -30.70
C ASP A 139 10.97 28.40 -30.75
N GLU A 140 11.73 27.34 -30.44
CA GLU A 140 11.22 25.98 -30.30
C GLU A 140 10.18 25.88 -29.18
N LEU A 141 10.47 26.46 -28.00
CA LEU A 141 9.51 26.53 -26.90
C LEU A 141 8.24 27.28 -27.29
N LYS A 142 8.36 28.37 -28.05
CA LYS A 142 7.22 29.13 -28.55
C LYS A 142 6.40 28.28 -29.53
N ALA A 143 7.05 27.55 -30.44
CA ALA A 143 6.38 26.63 -31.35
C ALA A 143 5.62 25.53 -30.59
N ILE A 144 6.22 24.93 -29.56
CA ILE A 144 5.56 23.94 -28.68
C ILE A 144 4.35 24.57 -27.97
N LYS A 145 4.46 25.79 -27.44
CA LYS A 145 3.34 26.48 -26.77
C LYS A 145 2.18 26.77 -27.73
N ILE A 146 2.49 27.14 -28.98
CA ILE A 146 1.48 27.36 -30.03
C ILE A 146 0.79 26.03 -30.38
N GLU A 147 1.55 24.95 -30.51
CA GLU A 147 0.96 23.64 -30.79
C GLU A 147 0.11 23.13 -29.62
N ASN A 148 0.58 23.30 -28.38
CA ASN A 148 -0.21 23.00 -27.19
C ASN A 148 -1.53 23.79 -27.14
N ALA A 149 -1.51 25.07 -27.55
CA ALA A 149 -2.72 25.88 -27.66
C ALA A 149 -3.71 25.28 -28.67
N ARG A 150 -3.24 24.89 -29.86
CA ARG A 150 -4.09 24.21 -30.86
C ARG A 150 -4.66 22.88 -30.37
N GLN A 151 -3.88 22.09 -29.64
CA GLN A 151 -4.37 20.83 -29.05
C GLN A 151 -5.43 21.09 -27.98
N ARG A 152 -5.29 22.16 -27.20
CA ARG A 152 -6.33 22.60 -26.26
C ARG A 152 -7.60 23.07 -26.96
N GLU A 153 -7.49 23.77 -28.08
CA GLU A 153 -8.64 24.14 -28.91
C GLU A 153 -9.39 22.89 -29.42
N LYS A 154 -8.68 21.88 -29.93
CA LYS A 154 -9.27 20.60 -30.31
C LYS A 154 -10.02 19.92 -29.16
N ILE A 155 -9.45 19.93 -27.95
CA ILE A 155 -10.12 19.38 -26.76
C ILE A 155 -11.43 20.14 -26.46
N ILE A 156 -11.44 21.46 -26.63
CA ILE A 156 -12.64 22.29 -26.46
C ILE A 156 -13.69 21.94 -27.52
N GLU A 157 -13.28 21.77 -28.78
CA GLU A 157 -14.16 21.33 -29.86
C GLU A 157 -14.73 19.93 -29.60
N GLU A 158 -13.92 18.98 -29.14
CA GLU A 158 -14.36 17.64 -28.72
C GLU A 158 -15.45 17.73 -27.63
N LEU A 159 -15.26 18.60 -26.63
CA LEU A 159 -16.25 18.83 -25.57
C LEU A 159 -17.55 19.42 -26.13
N ILE A 160 -17.46 20.42 -27.01
CA ILE A 160 -18.64 21.06 -27.64
C ILE A 160 -19.40 20.05 -28.50
N ASN A 161 -18.69 19.22 -29.27
CA ASN A 161 -19.30 18.16 -30.07
C ASN A 161 -19.96 17.10 -29.19
N TYR A 162 -19.32 16.70 -28.09
CA TYR A 162 -19.92 15.78 -27.12
C TYR A 162 -21.20 16.35 -26.53
N VAL A 163 -21.21 17.62 -26.12
CA VAL A 163 -22.42 18.29 -25.61
C VAL A 163 -23.51 18.31 -26.68
N THR A 164 -23.18 18.72 -27.90
CA THR A 164 -24.15 18.83 -29.00
C THR A 164 -24.83 17.49 -29.28
N ASN A 165 -24.03 16.42 -29.40
CA ASN A 165 -24.52 15.07 -29.71
C ASN A 165 -25.31 14.42 -28.58
N ASN A 166 -25.08 14.81 -27.33
CA ASN A 166 -25.70 14.17 -26.15
C ASN A 166 -26.73 15.06 -25.43
N SER A 167 -26.90 16.32 -25.85
CA SER A 167 -27.76 17.31 -25.18
C SER A 167 -29.22 16.86 -25.04
N SER A 168 -29.74 16.07 -25.98
CA SER A 168 -31.10 15.53 -25.97
C SER A 168 -31.26 14.34 -25.02
N LYS A 169 -30.21 13.52 -24.87
CA LYS A 169 -30.18 12.36 -23.98
C LYS A 169 -28.76 12.11 -23.50
N TRP A 170 -28.48 12.60 -22.30
CA TRP A 170 -27.18 12.41 -21.66
C TRP A 170 -26.90 10.93 -21.37
N PRO A 171 -25.65 10.47 -21.54
CA PRO A 171 -25.19 9.16 -21.06
C PRO A 171 -25.33 9.02 -19.54
N GLY A 172 -25.06 7.82 -19.02
CA GLY A 172 -25.09 7.57 -17.58
C GLY A 172 -24.11 8.48 -16.81
N LEU A 173 -24.46 8.79 -15.56
CA LEU A 173 -23.67 9.67 -14.68
C LEU A 173 -22.19 9.26 -14.60
N ILE A 174 -21.93 7.96 -14.48
CA ILE A 174 -20.57 7.40 -14.41
C ILE A 174 -19.79 7.68 -15.71
N ASP A 175 -20.44 7.52 -16.87
CA ASP A 175 -19.79 7.72 -18.16
C ASP A 175 -19.47 9.20 -18.42
N MET A 176 -20.41 10.10 -18.08
CA MET A 176 -20.16 11.55 -18.15
C MET A 176 -19.00 11.97 -17.24
N THR A 177 -18.97 11.43 -16.01
CA THR A 177 -17.87 11.71 -15.06
C THR A 177 -16.54 11.20 -15.58
N ARG A 178 -16.51 9.96 -16.10
CA ARG A 178 -15.32 9.35 -16.70
C ARG A 178 -14.83 10.16 -17.89
N TYR A 179 -15.73 10.61 -18.76
CA TYR A 179 -15.41 11.44 -19.93
C TYR A 179 -14.77 12.78 -19.51
N LEU A 180 -15.35 13.48 -18.54
CA LEU A 180 -14.76 14.72 -18.01
C LEU A 180 -13.40 14.50 -17.37
N SER A 181 -13.23 13.43 -16.59
CA SER A 181 -11.93 13.09 -15.99
C SER A 181 -10.88 12.81 -17.06
N ALA A 182 -11.19 12.01 -18.08
CA ALA A 182 -10.27 11.70 -19.18
C ALA A 182 -9.90 12.97 -19.98
N THR A 183 -10.88 13.81 -20.27
CA THR A 183 -10.67 15.07 -20.99
C THR A 183 -9.79 16.04 -20.18
N PHE A 184 -9.98 16.11 -18.86
CA PHE A 184 -9.15 16.92 -17.99
C PHE A 184 -7.69 16.41 -17.95
N GLN A 185 -7.47 15.09 -17.93
CA GLN A 185 -6.12 14.55 -18.03
C GLN A 185 -5.45 14.94 -19.35
N LYS A 186 -6.15 14.80 -20.49
CA LYS A 186 -5.65 15.28 -21.79
C LYS A 186 -5.30 16.77 -21.75
N TRP A 187 -6.19 17.60 -21.20
CA TRP A 187 -5.97 19.04 -21.07
C TRP A 187 -4.70 19.39 -20.28
N GLN A 188 -4.40 18.63 -19.23
CA GLN A 188 -3.20 18.84 -18.40
C GLN A 188 -1.89 18.51 -19.15
N THR A 189 -1.90 17.58 -20.11
CA THR A 189 -0.70 17.21 -20.87
C THR A 189 -0.20 18.32 -21.79
N PHE A 190 -1.11 19.17 -22.31
CA PHE A 190 -0.77 20.26 -23.23
C PHE A 190 -0.52 21.56 -22.46
N ALA A 191 0.43 21.56 -21.53
CA ALA A 191 0.88 22.74 -20.78
C ALA A 191 2.42 22.85 -20.88
N PRO A 192 3.02 24.06 -21.00
CA PRO A 192 2.41 25.40 -20.99
C PRO A 192 1.91 25.86 -22.37
N VAL A 193 1.14 26.95 -22.38
CA VAL A 193 0.72 27.71 -23.57
C VAL A 193 1.22 29.15 -23.48
N LEU A 194 1.02 29.97 -24.52
CA LEU A 194 1.31 31.41 -24.45
C LEU A 194 0.36 32.12 -23.48
N ASP A 195 0.82 33.19 -22.85
CA ASP A 195 0.05 33.92 -21.83
C ASP A 195 -1.22 34.55 -22.43
N ASP A 196 -1.13 35.05 -23.67
CA ASP A 196 -2.26 35.63 -24.42
C ASP A 196 -3.38 34.61 -24.67
N ASP A 197 -3.01 33.33 -24.90
CA ASP A 197 -3.95 32.24 -25.17
C ASP A 197 -4.49 31.63 -23.88
N PHE A 198 -3.69 31.63 -22.81
CA PHE A 198 -4.02 30.95 -21.55
C PHE A 198 -5.39 31.35 -21.00
N LYS A 199 -5.66 32.65 -20.92
CA LYS A 199 -6.93 33.16 -20.37
C LYS A 199 -8.12 32.79 -21.26
N LYS A 200 -7.97 32.93 -22.58
CA LYS A 200 -9.02 32.62 -23.57
C LYS A 200 -9.37 31.13 -23.56
N LEU A 201 -8.36 30.27 -23.65
CA LEU A 201 -8.52 28.81 -23.65
C LEU A 201 -9.11 28.30 -22.34
N LYS A 202 -8.69 28.85 -21.19
CA LYS A 202 -9.23 28.47 -19.89
C LYS A 202 -10.73 28.78 -19.77
N GLU A 203 -11.15 29.96 -20.23
CA GLU A 203 -12.56 30.34 -20.22
C GLU A 203 -13.38 29.47 -21.18
N ALA A 204 -12.90 29.28 -22.41
CA ALA A 204 -13.55 28.44 -23.41
C ALA A 204 -13.72 26.98 -22.92
N TYR A 205 -12.69 26.39 -22.31
CA TYR A 205 -12.76 25.06 -21.70
C TYR A 205 -13.78 25.00 -20.56
N HIS A 206 -13.84 26.04 -19.72
CA HIS A 206 -14.83 26.12 -18.65
C HIS A 206 -16.26 26.16 -19.18
N GLN A 207 -16.52 26.96 -20.22
CA GLN A 207 -17.85 27.03 -20.84
C GLN A 207 -18.23 25.72 -21.53
N ALA A 208 -17.30 25.10 -22.28
CA ALA A 208 -17.56 23.85 -23.00
C ALA A 208 -17.95 22.69 -22.06
N ARG A 209 -17.33 22.58 -20.88
CA ARG A 209 -17.66 21.52 -19.90
C ARG A 209 -18.87 21.81 -19.01
N LYS A 210 -19.34 23.06 -18.97
CA LYS A 210 -20.42 23.49 -18.04
C LYS A 210 -21.71 22.67 -18.23
N PRO A 211 -22.22 22.45 -19.47
CA PRO A 211 -23.44 21.65 -19.68
C PRO A 211 -23.33 20.22 -19.15
N ILE A 212 -22.16 19.58 -19.32
CA ILE A 212 -21.92 18.21 -18.83
C ILE A 212 -21.95 18.18 -17.30
N ASN A 213 -21.31 19.15 -16.65
CA ASN A 213 -21.35 19.26 -15.18
C ASN A 213 -22.77 19.52 -14.66
N ASP A 214 -23.55 20.35 -15.34
CA ASP A 214 -24.93 20.63 -14.95
C ASP A 214 -25.82 19.39 -15.14
N ALA A 215 -25.61 18.61 -16.20
CA ALA A 215 -26.27 17.31 -16.40
C ALA A 215 -25.92 16.31 -15.28
N ILE A 216 -24.64 16.18 -14.91
CA ILE A 216 -24.19 15.34 -13.79
C ILE A 216 -24.88 15.78 -12.49
N ARG A 217 -24.88 17.08 -12.17
CA ARG A 217 -25.53 17.61 -10.96
C ARG A 217 -27.03 17.34 -10.94
N ASN A 218 -27.70 17.46 -12.07
CA ASN A 218 -29.12 17.17 -12.18
C ASN A 218 -29.41 15.69 -11.90
N GLU A 219 -28.60 14.78 -12.45
CA GLU A 219 -28.74 13.35 -12.23
C GLU A 219 -28.40 12.95 -10.78
N GLU A 220 -27.34 13.53 -10.19
CA GLU A 220 -27.02 13.37 -8.77
C GLU A 220 -28.19 13.82 -7.88
N ASN A 221 -28.87 14.91 -8.22
CA ASN A 221 -30.02 15.42 -7.48
C ASN A 221 -31.26 14.53 -7.63
N LYS A 222 -31.51 13.96 -8.81
CA LYS A 222 -32.57 12.96 -8.99
C LYS A 222 -32.30 11.72 -8.15
N ASN A 223 -31.06 11.23 -8.18
CA ASN A 223 -30.64 10.07 -7.38
C ASN A 223 -30.74 10.36 -5.89
N TYR A 224 -30.37 11.56 -5.46
CA TYR A 224 -30.56 12.04 -4.09
C TYR A 224 -32.03 11.92 -3.66
N LYS A 225 -32.95 12.50 -4.43
CA LYS A 225 -34.39 12.48 -4.10
C LYS A 225 -34.98 11.05 -4.11
N ALA A 226 -34.57 10.22 -5.06
CA ALA A 226 -34.99 8.82 -5.11
C ALA A 226 -34.50 8.05 -3.88
N LYS A 227 -33.24 8.23 -3.48
CA LYS A 227 -32.67 7.63 -2.26
C LYS A 227 -33.34 8.14 -0.98
N GLU A 228 -33.63 9.45 -0.90
CA GLU A 228 -34.36 10.05 0.22
C GLU A 228 -35.78 9.45 0.33
N SER A 229 -36.50 9.31 -0.79
CA SER A 229 -37.80 8.65 -0.82
C SER A 229 -37.73 7.18 -0.36
N LEU A 230 -36.70 6.44 -0.75
CA LEU A 230 -36.49 5.07 -0.29
C LEU A 230 -36.23 5.00 1.22
N ILE A 231 -35.43 5.92 1.77
CA ILE A 231 -35.20 6.02 3.22
C ILE A 231 -36.52 6.30 3.96
N GLU A 232 -37.34 7.22 3.46
CA GLU A 232 -38.67 7.47 4.04
C GLU A 232 -39.57 6.24 3.99
N LYS A 233 -39.53 5.45 2.89
CA LYS A 233 -40.24 4.15 2.84
C LYS A 233 -39.73 3.19 3.91
N VAL A 234 -38.43 3.14 4.20
CA VAL A 234 -37.88 2.32 5.29
C VAL A 234 -38.45 2.78 6.64
N LYS A 235 -38.48 4.08 6.89
CA LYS A 235 -39.02 4.65 8.14
C LYS A 235 -40.50 4.34 8.35
N LEU A 236 -41.27 4.16 7.29
CA LEU A 236 -42.70 3.82 7.35
C LEU A 236 -42.99 2.31 7.53
N ILE A 237 -41.98 1.43 7.46
CA ILE A 237 -42.18 -0.01 7.71
C ILE A 237 -42.51 -0.22 9.19
N ASN A 238 -43.72 -0.68 9.48
CA ASN A 238 -44.19 -0.97 10.84
C ASN A 238 -45.09 -2.22 10.83
N ASP A 239 -44.57 -3.34 10.35
CA ASP A 239 -45.29 -4.62 10.43
C ASP A 239 -45.03 -5.28 11.79
N GLU A 240 -46.01 -6.07 12.27
CA GLU A 240 -45.88 -6.82 13.54
C GLU A 240 -44.82 -7.93 13.47
N ASP A 241 -44.56 -8.47 12.27
CA ASP A 241 -43.51 -9.46 12.05
C ASP A 241 -42.18 -8.81 11.65
N THR A 242 -41.19 -8.95 12.52
CA THR A 242 -39.81 -8.51 12.31
C THR A 242 -39.18 -9.11 11.05
N GLN A 243 -39.50 -10.36 10.69
CA GLN A 243 -38.94 -11.00 9.49
C GLN A 243 -39.49 -10.36 8.21
N SER A 244 -40.79 -10.07 8.17
CA SER A 244 -41.41 -9.30 7.08
C SER A 244 -40.78 -7.91 6.93
N CYS A 245 -40.54 -7.20 8.04
CA CYS A 245 -39.85 -5.90 8.03
C CYS A 245 -38.44 -5.99 7.42
N ILE A 246 -37.66 -7.01 7.82
CA ILE A 246 -36.31 -7.24 7.30
C ILE A 246 -36.34 -7.54 5.80
N GLN A 247 -37.30 -8.34 5.31
CA GLN A 247 -37.44 -8.64 3.89
C GLN A 247 -37.78 -7.39 3.07
N LYS A 248 -38.72 -6.57 3.54
CA LYS A 248 -39.06 -5.28 2.90
C LYS A 248 -37.86 -4.33 2.87
N PHE A 249 -37.12 -4.23 3.98
CA PHE A 249 -35.88 -3.45 4.02
C PHE A 249 -34.84 -3.97 3.03
N LYS A 250 -34.61 -5.29 2.94
CA LYS A 250 -33.65 -5.87 1.99
C LYS A 250 -34.00 -5.51 0.54
N LYS A 251 -35.29 -5.52 0.18
CA LYS A 251 -35.76 -5.09 -1.15
C LYS A 251 -35.45 -3.61 -1.39
N ILE A 252 -35.81 -2.74 -0.44
CA ILE A 252 -35.53 -1.30 -0.54
C ILE A 252 -34.02 -1.01 -0.58
N LYS A 253 -33.21 -1.75 0.17
CA LYS A 253 -31.74 -1.64 0.14
C LYS A 253 -31.17 -2.00 -1.23
N SER A 254 -31.70 -3.03 -1.87
CA SER A 254 -31.32 -3.38 -3.25
C SER A 254 -31.73 -2.29 -4.24
N GLU A 255 -32.96 -1.77 -4.13
CA GLU A 255 -33.42 -0.63 -4.94
C GLU A 255 -32.52 0.59 -4.74
N TYR A 256 -32.17 0.92 -3.49
CA TYR A 256 -31.28 2.03 -3.12
C TYR A 256 -29.90 1.92 -3.79
N GLN A 257 -29.33 0.73 -3.81
CA GLN A 257 -28.04 0.47 -4.46
C GLN A 257 -28.11 0.63 -5.99
N ASN A 258 -29.26 0.33 -6.59
CA ASN A 258 -29.49 0.42 -8.04
C ASN A 258 -29.77 1.84 -8.55
N VAL A 259 -30.17 2.79 -7.69
CA VAL A 259 -30.43 4.20 -8.08
C VAL A 259 -29.18 4.90 -8.65
N GLY A 260 -27.98 4.46 -8.26
CA GLY A 260 -26.72 5.11 -8.64
C GLY A 260 -26.30 6.23 -7.68
N PRO A 261 -25.17 6.92 -7.93
CA PRO A 261 -24.57 7.84 -6.97
C PRO A 261 -25.32 9.18 -6.85
N ALA A 262 -25.42 9.72 -5.63
CA ALA A 262 -26.09 11.00 -5.32
C ALA A 262 -25.09 12.13 -4.95
N GLY A 263 -23.84 11.99 -5.41
CA GLY A 263 -22.73 12.90 -5.10
C GLY A 263 -21.97 12.52 -3.82
N LYS A 264 -20.65 12.76 -3.81
CA LYS A 264 -19.73 12.31 -2.74
C LYS A 264 -20.12 12.78 -1.33
N LYS A 265 -20.66 13.99 -1.20
CA LYS A 265 -21.04 14.56 0.11
C LYS A 265 -22.32 13.96 0.68
N ASN A 266 -23.30 13.69 -0.18
CA ASN A 266 -24.62 13.23 0.25
C ASN A 266 -24.65 11.71 0.48
N GLU A 267 -23.85 10.95 -0.27
CA GLU A 267 -23.86 9.48 -0.22
C GLU A 267 -23.62 8.93 1.20
N SER A 268 -22.61 9.46 1.91
CA SER A 268 -22.31 9.06 3.29
C SER A 268 -23.47 9.36 4.25
N LYS A 269 -24.10 10.54 4.10
CA LYS A 269 -25.22 10.97 4.94
C LYS A 269 -26.46 10.08 4.70
N LEU A 270 -26.82 9.86 3.44
CA LEU A 270 -27.96 9.02 3.05
C LEU A 270 -27.76 7.57 3.50
N TRP A 271 -26.55 7.03 3.33
CA TRP A 271 -26.22 5.67 3.78
C TRP A 271 -26.36 5.52 5.29
N LYS A 272 -25.86 6.51 6.07
CA LYS A 272 -26.04 6.54 7.52
C LYS A 272 -27.52 6.55 7.90
N GLN A 273 -28.30 7.45 7.31
CA GLN A 273 -29.74 7.55 7.58
C GLN A 273 -30.52 6.28 7.22
N LEU A 274 -30.16 5.61 6.12
CA LEU A 274 -30.77 4.35 5.70
C LEU A 274 -30.54 3.25 6.76
N ASN A 275 -29.31 3.12 7.26
CA ASN A 275 -28.97 2.10 8.26
C ASN A 275 -29.59 2.43 9.63
N GLU A 276 -29.53 3.68 10.07
CA GLU A 276 -30.19 4.12 11.32
C GLU A 276 -31.69 3.84 11.30
N SER A 277 -32.34 4.01 10.14
CA SER A 277 -33.76 3.70 9.96
C SER A 277 -34.06 2.19 10.01
N ALA A 278 -33.05 1.35 9.77
CA ALA A 278 -33.17 -0.10 9.72
C ALA A 278 -32.72 -0.81 11.02
N ASP A 279 -31.96 -0.14 11.88
CA ASP A 279 -31.42 -0.72 13.13
C ASP A 279 -32.52 -1.34 14.00
N ARG A 280 -33.70 -0.71 14.06
CA ARG A 280 -34.88 -1.20 14.79
C ARG A 280 -35.36 -2.60 14.36
N PHE A 281 -35.15 -3.00 13.10
CA PHE A 281 -35.57 -4.31 12.62
C PHE A 281 -34.63 -5.43 13.05
N PHE A 282 -33.38 -5.09 13.40
CA PHE A 282 -32.36 -6.07 13.76
C PHE A 282 -32.08 -6.08 15.28
N GLU A 283 -32.71 -5.22 16.06
CA GLU A 283 -32.49 -5.12 17.51
C GLU A 283 -32.83 -6.41 18.25
N ALA A 284 -33.99 -7.02 17.94
CA ALA A 284 -34.38 -8.31 18.52
C ALA A 284 -33.44 -9.46 18.10
N GLU A 285 -32.97 -9.46 16.84
CA GLU A 285 -32.03 -10.48 16.34
C GLU A 285 -30.64 -10.31 16.96
N LYS A 286 -30.21 -9.06 17.17
CA LYS A 286 -28.96 -8.70 17.83
C LYS A 286 -28.97 -9.03 19.32
N SER A 287 -30.08 -8.80 20.02
CA SER A 287 -30.23 -9.21 21.43
C SER A 287 -30.08 -10.72 21.56
N LEU A 288 -30.83 -11.50 20.76
CA LEU A 288 -30.74 -12.95 20.78
C LEU A 288 -29.34 -13.46 20.43
N ALA A 289 -28.66 -12.83 19.48
CA ALA A 289 -27.28 -13.19 19.15
C ALA A 289 -26.30 -12.87 20.30
N ASN A 290 -26.50 -11.77 21.03
CA ASN A 290 -25.71 -11.45 22.22
C ASN A 290 -25.96 -12.46 23.35
N ASP A 291 -27.22 -12.83 23.58
CA ASP A 291 -27.57 -13.84 24.59
C ASP A 291 -26.94 -15.21 24.26
N GLU A 292 -26.96 -15.62 22.98
CA GLU A 292 -26.25 -16.81 22.50
C GLU A 292 -24.72 -16.71 22.72
N LEU A 293 -24.11 -15.54 22.50
CA LEU A 293 -22.68 -15.34 22.74
C LEU A 293 -22.31 -15.41 24.23
N GLU A 294 -23.15 -14.87 25.12
CA GLU A 294 -22.96 -15.01 26.57
C GLU A 294 -23.03 -16.48 26.99
N LEU A 295 -23.99 -17.24 26.45
CA LEU A 295 -24.09 -18.68 26.69
C LEU A 295 -22.87 -19.43 26.15
N ILE A 296 -22.35 -19.09 24.97
CA ILE A 296 -21.12 -19.69 24.41
C ILE A 296 -19.92 -19.46 25.33
N ASN A 297 -19.78 -18.25 25.89
CA ASN A 297 -18.71 -17.96 26.84
C ASN A 297 -18.88 -18.78 28.13
N GLN A 298 -20.09 -18.87 28.67
CA GLN A 298 -20.38 -19.73 29.84
C GLN A 298 -20.08 -21.21 29.57
N LEU A 299 -20.36 -21.71 28.36
CA LEU A 299 -20.03 -23.08 27.96
C LEU A 299 -18.52 -23.29 27.79
N SER A 300 -17.79 -22.26 27.33
CA SER A 300 -16.33 -22.29 27.29
C SER A 300 -15.73 -22.36 28.68
N ASP A 301 -16.29 -21.65 29.67
CA ASP A 301 -15.83 -21.70 31.05
C ASP A 301 -16.16 -23.07 31.69
N LYS A 302 -17.38 -23.57 31.49
CA LYS A 302 -17.77 -24.93 31.94
C LYS A 302 -16.87 -26.02 31.35
N LEU A 303 -16.44 -25.88 30.11
CA LEU A 303 -15.51 -26.83 29.47
C LEU A 303 -14.15 -26.85 30.17
N GLN A 304 -13.68 -25.72 30.70
CA GLN A 304 -12.44 -25.63 31.46
C GLN A 304 -12.58 -26.22 32.87
N GLU A 305 -13.73 -26.00 33.52
CA GLU A 305 -13.98 -26.45 34.90
C GLU A 305 -14.31 -27.94 34.99
N ASP A 306 -15.17 -28.44 34.11
CA ASP A 306 -15.56 -29.86 34.07
C ASP A 306 -15.32 -30.47 32.69
N PRO A 307 -14.14 -31.07 32.50
CA PRO A 307 -13.82 -31.67 31.23
C PRO A 307 -14.69 -32.85 30.80
N SER A 308 -15.47 -33.45 31.71
CA SER A 308 -16.29 -34.63 31.44
C SER A 308 -17.66 -34.29 30.82
N SER A 309 -18.09 -33.03 30.89
CA SER A 309 -19.38 -32.54 30.37
C SER A 309 -19.42 -32.25 28.85
N ILE A 310 -18.45 -32.75 28.08
CA ILE A 310 -18.32 -32.48 26.63
C ILE A 310 -19.58 -32.84 25.85
N ASN A 311 -20.23 -33.96 26.16
CA ASN A 311 -21.42 -34.42 25.44
C ASN A 311 -22.61 -33.47 25.66
N THR A 312 -22.81 -33.02 26.90
CA THR A 312 -23.85 -32.04 27.27
C THR A 312 -23.61 -30.70 26.57
N ILE A 313 -22.36 -30.23 26.53
CA ILE A 313 -21.98 -28.98 25.85
C ILE A 313 -22.21 -29.09 24.34
N LYS A 314 -21.94 -30.24 23.73
CA LYS A 314 -22.21 -30.50 22.31
C LYS A 314 -23.69 -30.50 21.96
N GLU A 315 -24.54 -31.03 22.83
CA GLU A 315 -25.99 -31.00 22.64
C GLU A 315 -26.49 -29.56 22.64
N GLN A 316 -26.07 -28.76 23.62
CA GLN A 316 -26.42 -27.33 23.72
C GLN A 316 -25.89 -26.50 22.54
N LEU A 317 -24.73 -26.87 21.97
CA LEU A 317 -24.16 -26.23 20.78
C LEU A 317 -24.97 -26.46 19.49
N ARG A 318 -25.81 -27.49 19.41
CA ARG A 318 -26.62 -27.77 18.21
C ARG A 318 -27.76 -26.77 18.02
N ASP A 319 -28.19 -26.14 19.10
CA ASP A 319 -29.32 -25.21 19.09
C ASP A 319 -28.90 -23.78 18.68
N PHE A 320 -27.59 -23.47 18.70
CA PHE A 320 -27.05 -22.17 18.28
C PHE A 320 -26.93 -22.05 16.76
N ASN A 321 -27.86 -21.33 16.16
CA ASN A 321 -27.89 -21.11 14.71
C ASN A 321 -27.35 -19.72 14.31
N LYS A 322 -27.55 -18.68 15.14
CA LYS A 322 -27.23 -17.29 14.77
C LYS A 322 -25.76 -16.93 14.99
N THR A 323 -25.13 -17.56 15.97
CA THR A 323 -23.72 -17.33 16.35
C THR A 323 -22.75 -18.38 15.81
N SER A 324 -23.21 -19.31 14.96
CA SER A 324 -22.41 -20.40 14.37
C SER A 324 -21.14 -19.96 13.61
N LYS A 325 -21.07 -18.70 13.15
CA LYS A 325 -19.91 -18.11 12.47
C LYS A 325 -19.05 -17.22 13.37
N SER A 326 -19.38 -17.11 14.66
CA SER A 326 -18.63 -16.27 15.58
C SER A 326 -17.26 -16.88 15.90
N PRO A 327 -16.23 -16.05 16.14
CA PRO A 327 -14.92 -16.54 16.55
C PRO A 327 -14.98 -17.30 17.89
N GLU A 328 -15.90 -16.92 18.79
CA GLU A 328 -16.14 -17.59 20.07
C GLU A 328 -16.64 -19.02 19.87
N PHE A 329 -17.61 -19.23 18.97
CA PHE A 329 -18.13 -20.54 18.62
C PHE A 329 -17.04 -21.44 18.02
N ALA A 330 -16.25 -20.90 17.08
CA ALA A 330 -15.13 -21.62 16.47
C ALA A 330 -14.04 -21.99 17.49
N LYS A 331 -13.76 -21.09 18.43
CA LYS A 331 -12.81 -21.32 19.53
C LYS A 331 -13.31 -22.43 20.45
N LEU A 332 -14.58 -22.41 20.84
CA LEU A 332 -15.20 -23.44 21.67
C LEU A 332 -15.16 -24.81 20.97
N GLN A 333 -15.52 -24.89 19.69
CA GLN A 333 -15.41 -26.15 18.93
C GLN A 333 -13.98 -26.69 18.87
N LYS A 334 -12.98 -25.82 18.70
CA LYS A 334 -11.57 -26.22 18.71
C LYS A 334 -11.16 -26.77 20.08
N ASN A 335 -11.58 -26.11 21.15
CA ASN A 335 -11.29 -26.54 22.52
C ASN A 335 -11.94 -27.90 22.82
N ILE A 336 -13.20 -28.09 22.42
CA ILE A 336 -13.89 -29.39 22.55
C ILE A 336 -13.10 -30.50 21.85
N LYS A 337 -12.68 -30.30 20.60
CA LYS A 337 -11.88 -31.31 19.87
C LYS A 337 -10.56 -31.62 20.54
N ALA A 338 -9.88 -30.61 21.09
CA ALA A 338 -8.63 -30.80 21.81
C ALA A 338 -8.85 -31.65 23.08
N GLN A 339 -9.95 -31.42 23.78
CA GLN A 339 -10.30 -32.14 25.00
C GLN A 339 -10.75 -33.58 24.73
N GLU A 340 -11.44 -33.83 23.62
CA GLU A 340 -11.78 -35.19 23.17
C GLU A 340 -10.52 -36.00 22.83
N LEU A 341 -9.55 -35.37 22.16
CA LEU A 341 -8.28 -36.01 21.87
C LEU A 341 -7.56 -36.39 23.18
N GLU A 342 -7.59 -35.51 24.18
CA GLU A 342 -6.97 -35.78 25.47
C GLU A 342 -7.71 -36.88 26.25
N GLN A 343 -9.05 -36.88 26.26
CA GLN A 343 -9.85 -37.97 26.84
C GLN A 343 -9.60 -39.31 26.12
N SER A 344 -9.46 -39.31 24.79
CA SER A 344 -9.13 -40.52 24.03
C SER A 344 -7.75 -41.04 24.40
N LYS A 345 -6.74 -40.17 24.50
CA LYS A 345 -5.39 -40.58 24.95
C LYS A 345 -5.40 -41.16 26.36
N ILE A 346 -6.14 -40.55 27.29
CA ILE A 346 -6.27 -41.05 28.67
C ILE A 346 -6.95 -42.43 28.66
N LYS A 347 -8.01 -42.60 27.87
CA LYS A 347 -8.70 -43.88 27.70
C LYS A 347 -7.80 -44.94 27.10
N ASP A 348 -7.03 -44.58 26.07
CA ASP A 348 -6.06 -45.46 25.43
C ASP A 348 -4.94 -45.84 26.40
N ALA A 349 -4.35 -44.88 27.13
CA ALA A 349 -3.34 -45.15 28.15
C ALA A 349 -3.87 -46.10 29.24
N ASN A 350 -5.09 -45.89 29.74
CA ASN A 350 -5.73 -46.79 30.70
C ASN A 350 -5.97 -48.20 30.10
N LYS A 351 -6.36 -48.27 28.82
CA LYS A 351 -6.53 -49.55 28.11
C LYS A 351 -5.18 -50.26 28.00
N LEU A 352 -4.13 -49.58 27.59
CA LEU A 352 -2.78 -50.14 27.48
C LEU A 352 -2.27 -50.67 28.82
N THR A 353 -2.38 -49.88 29.89
CA THR A 353 -2.01 -50.31 31.25
C THR A 353 -2.82 -51.53 31.70
N THR A 354 -4.10 -51.61 31.31
CA THR A 354 -4.93 -52.79 31.60
C THR A 354 -4.41 -54.04 30.88
N TYR A 355 -4.08 -53.91 29.59
CA TYR A 355 -3.62 -55.03 28.77
C TYR A 355 -2.19 -55.49 29.11
N GLN A 356 -1.28 -54.57 29.41
CA GLN A 356 0.10 -54.91 29.85
C GLN A 356 0.12 -55.69 31.17
N ASN A 357 -0.87 -55.43 32.03
CA ASN A 357 -1.02 -56.09 33.32
C ASN A 357 -1.90 -57.36 33.28
N LEU A 358 -2.31 -57.86 32.10
CA LEU A 358 -3.25 -59.00 32.00
C LEU A 358 -2.84 -60.23 32.83
N LEU A 359 -1.55 -60.58 32.82
CA LEU A 359 -1.04 -61.74 33.54
C LEU A 359 -1.06 -61.58 35.07
N SER A 360 -1.09 -60.35 35.59
CA SER A 360 -1.26 -60.11 37.04
C SER A 360 -2.66 -60.48 37.54
N TYR A 361 -3.63 -60.60 36.62
CA TYR A 361 -5.01 -60.98 36.94
C TYR A 361 -5.24 -62.50 36.98
N LEU A 362 -4.23 -63.33 36.74
CA LEU A 362 -4.31 -64.79 36.95
C LEU A 362 -4.57 -65.16 38.43
N GLU A 363 -4.25 -64.26 39.36
CA GLU A 363 -4.39 -64.48 40.81
C GLU A 363 -5.65 -63.86 41.41
N THR A 364 -6.36 -62.98 40.68
CA THR A 364 -7.48 -62.19 41.21
C THR A 364 -8.84 -62.84 40.93
N THR A 365 -9.68 -62.98 41.95
CA THR A 365 -11.07 -63.47 41.84
C THR A 365 -12.10 -62.35 41.64
N ASP A 366 -11.64 -61.12 41.40
CA ASP A 366 -12.51 -59.94 41.31
C ASP A 366 -13.06 -59.78 39.89
N GLU A 367 -14.35 -60.02 39.71
CA GLU A 367 -15.07 -59.93 38.42
C GLU A 367 -15.31 -58.48 37.97
N SER A 368 -14.92 -57.49 38.76
CA SER A 368 -15.31 -56.08 38.57
C SER A 368 -14.31 -55.23 37.78
N LYS A 369 -13.86 -55.70 36.60
CA LYS A 369 -13.11 -54.84 35.66
C LYS A 369 -13.71 -54.84 34.25
N ALA A 370 -14.61 -53.88 34.02
CA ALA A 370 -15.38 -53.67 32.79
C ALA A 370 -14.56 -53.30 31.52
N THR A 371 -13.23 -53.26 31.61
CA THR A 371 -12.33 -52.79 30.53
C THR A 371 -11.64 -53.93 29.76
N ILE A 372 -11.68 -55.16 30.27
CA ILE A 372 -11.08 -56.33 29.60
C ILE A 372 -12.16 -57.04 28.78
N ASN A 373 -11.81 -57.51 27.58
CA ASN A 373 -12.71 -58.32 26.77
C ASN A 373 -13.17 -59.59 27.53
N LYS A 374 -14.47 -59.88 27.48
CA LYS A 374 -15.10 -60.95 28.25
C LYS A 374 -14.49 -62.34 28.00
N ASP A 375 -14.07 -62.62 26.77
CA ASP A 375 -13.54 -63.93 26.40
C ASP A 375 -12.08 -64.08 26.86
N VAL A 376 -11.30 -63.00 26.77
CA VAL A 376 -9.94 -62.94 27.33
C VAL A 376 -9.98 -63.09 28.85
N PHE A 377 -10.93 -62.42 29.52
CA PHE A 377 -11.11 -62.53 30.96
C PHE A 377 -11.49 -63.95 31.40
N LYS A 378 -12.40 -64.63 30.67
CA LYS A 378 -12.73 -66.04 30.92
C LYS A 378 -11.51 -66.96 30.78
N ALA A 379 -10.69 -66.74 29.76
CA ALA A 379 -9.46 -67.50 29.57
C ALA A 379 -8.46 -67.29 30.72
N LEU A 380 -8.38 -66.09 31.30
CA LEU A 380 -7.55 -65.81 32.48
C LEU A 380 -8.06 -66.53 33.75
N GLN A 381 -9.37 -66.66 33.92
CA GLN A 381 -9.98 -67.31 35.09
C GLN A 381 -9.89 -68.84 35.05
N SER A 382 -9.93 -69.45 33.86
CA SER A 382 -9.80 -70.90 33.67
C SER A 382 -8.88 -71.29 32.51
N PRO A 383 -7.55 -71.07 32.61
CA PRO A 383 -6.61 -71.45 31.56
C PRO A 383 -6.48 -72.97 31.43
N LEU A 384 -6.30 -73.48 30.21
CA LEU A 384 -6.13 -74.91 29.94
C LEU A 384 -4.75 -75.49 30.32
N TYR A 385 -3.75 -74.62 30.46
CA TYR A 385 -2.35 -74.94 30.77
C TYR A 385 -1.76 -76.11 29.98
N THR A 386 -1.83 -76.04 28.65
CA THR A 386 -1.34 -77.12 27.76
C THR A 386 0.18 -77.22 27.67
N ALA A 387 0.93 -76.30 28.30
CA ALA A 387 2.38 -76.31 28.43
C ALA A 387 3.15 -76.47 27.10
N ASN A 388 2.81 -75.65 26.10
CA ASN A 388 3.39 -75.71 24.76
C ASN A 388 4.18 -74.44 24.41
N ASP A 389 5.49 -74.48 24.65
CA ASP A 389 6.40 -73.36 24.44
C ASP A 389 6.48 -72.90 22.97
N ASN A 390 6.28 -73.81 22.01
CA ASN A 390 6.28 -73.47 20.58
C ASN A 390 5.05 -72.63 20.20
N GLU A 391 3.88 -72.96 20.77
CA GLU A 391 2.64 -72.22 20.53
C GLU A 391 2.67 -70.83 21.19
N LEU A 392 3.31 -70.70 22.36
CA LEU A 392 3.56 -69.41 23.01
C LEU A 392 4.44 -68.51 22.13
N LEU A 393 5.54 -69.05 21.60
CA LEU A 393 6.43 -68.31 20.70
C LEU A 393 5.74 -67.95 19.39
N GLU A 394 4.91 -68.84 18.84
CA GLU A 394 4.12 -68.58 17.64
C GLU A 394 3.15 -67.41 17.85
N CYS A 395 2.44 -67.36 18.98
CA CYS A 395 1.54 -66.26 19.31
C CYS A 395 2.27 -64.91 19.39
N VAL A 396 3.44 -64.87 20.03
CA VAL A 396 4.26 -63.66 20.18
C VAL A 396 4.75 -63.17 18.82
N VAL A 397 5.27 -64.06 17.97
CA VAL A 397 5.78 -63.70 16.64
C VAL A 397 4.64 -63.28 15.70
N LYS A 398 3.46 -63.91 15.77
CA LYS A 398 2.26 -63.46 15.03
C LYS A 398 1.86 -62.04 15.45
N LEU A 399 1.84 -61.75 16.75
CA LEU A 399 1.54 -60.40 17.27
C LEU A 399 2.60 -59.36 16.86
N GLU A 400 3.89 -59.69 16.90
CA GLU A 400 4.97 -58.82 16.42
C GLU A 400 4.81 -58.48 14.93
N LEU A 401 4.45 -59.47 14.10
CA LEU A 401 4.17 -59.26 12.67
C LEU A 401 2.95 -58.36 12.44
N ILE A 402 1.88 -58.51 13.24
CA ILE A 402 0.71 -57.61 13.21
C ILE A 402 1.13 -56.17 13.58
N ALA A 403 1.98 -56.01 14.59
CA ALA A 403 2.51 -54.73 15.04
C ALA A 403 3.64 -54.15 14.16
N LYS A 404 4.06 -54.87 13.12
CA LYS A 404 5.23 -54.54 12.27
C LYS A 404 6.52 -54.35 13.07
N ILE A 405 6.67 -55.12 14.16
CA ILE A 405 7.92 -55.24 14.91
C ILE A 405 8.67 -56.43 14.31
N ASP A 406 9.96 -56.26 14.01
CA ASP A 406 10.77 -57.36 13.53
C ASP A 406 11.11 -58.31 14.70
N PRO A 407 10.72 -59.60 14.60
CA PRO A 407 11.12 -60.59 15.61
C PRO A 407 12.64 -60.72 15.72
N PRO A 408 13.17 -61.18 16.88
CA PRO A 408 14.60 -61.43 17.07
C PRO A 408 15.18 -62.37 16.00
N ALA A 409 16.48 -62.24 15.74
CA ALA A 409 17.18 -63.03 14.71
C ALA A 409 17.06 -64.56 14.90
N SER A 410 16.85 -65.02 16.14
CA SER A 410 16.58 -66.43 16.47
C SER A 410 15.29 -66.96 15.84
N ASP A 411 14.30 -66.09 15.63
CA ASP A 411 12.94 -66.48 15.25
C ASP A 411 12.70 -66.34 13.73
N LYS A 412 13.77 -66.10 12.96
CA LYS A 412 13.74 -65.86 11.50
C LYS A 412 13.03 -66.97 10.70
N PRO A 413 13.21 -68.28 10.98
CA PRO A 413 12.50 -69.33 10.25
C PRO A 413 10.99 -69.31 10.54
N LEU A 414 10.62 -69.07 11.81
CA LEU A 414 9.23 -68.98 12.24
C LEU A 414 8.55 -67.75 11.63
N LYS A 415 9.24 -66.60 11.61
CA LYS A 415 8.79 -65.38 10.93
C LYS A 415 8.45 -65.63 9.46
N GLN A 416 9.32 -66.34 8.72
CA GLN A 416 9.09 -66.62 7.29
C GLN A 416 7.87 -67.51 7.07
N LYS A 417 7.72 -68.57 7.87
CA LYS A 417 6.55 -69.46 7.83
C LYS A 417 5.25 -68.69 8.10
N LEU A 418 5.22 -67.92 9.19
CA LEU A 418 4.04 -67.17 9.61
C LEU A 418 3.69 -66.03 8.66
N SER A 419 4.69 -65.37 8.06
CA SER A 419 4.45 -64.33 7.06
C SER A 419 3.78 -64.87 5.80
N LEU A 420 4.15 -66.10 5.38
CA LEU A 420 3.51 -66.79 4.26
C LEU A 420 2.07 -67.20 4.58
N GLU A 421 1.83 -67.72 5.80
CA GLU A 421 0.50 -68.10 6.30
C GLU A 421 -0.44 -66.89 6.35
N MET A 422 0.00 -65.78 6.96
CA MET A 422 -0.78 -64.54 7.00
C MET A 422 -1.03 -63.93 5.62
N LEU A 423 -0.09 -64.07 4.68
CA LEU A 423 -0.25 -63.62 3.30
C LEU A 423 -1.29 -64.48 2.55
N GLN A 424 -1.26 -65.79 2.75
CA GLN A 424 -2.26 -66.73 2.21
C GLN A 424 -3.66 -66.45 2.79
N ASP A 425 -3.77 -66.22 4.09
CA ASP A 425 -5.05 -65.89 4.73
C ASP A 425 -5.63 -64.56 4.21
N LYS A 426 -4.78 -63.55 3.95
CA LYS A 426 -5.20 -62.29 3.30
C LYS A 426 -5.75 -62.50 1.90
N PHE A 427 -5.15 -63.39 1.09
CA PHE A 427 -5.66 -63.74 -0.24
C PHE A 427 -6.96 -64.55 -0.18
N SER A 428 -7.20 -65.28 0.92
CA SER A 428 -8.43 -66.06 1.12
C SER A 428 -9.63 -65.27 1.62
N GLY A 429 -9.45 -63.96 1.92
CA GLY A 429 -10.52 -63.08 2.39
C GLY A 429 -10.83 -63.18 3.88
N LYS A 430 -10.04 -63.92 4.67
CA LYS A 430 -10.11 -63.86 6.14
C LYS A 430 -9.51 -62.54 6.60
N SER A 431 -10.33 -61.59 7.05
CA SER A 431 -9.83 -60.31 7.56
C SER A 431 -9.13 -60.50 8.90
N THR A 432 -7.93 -59.92 9.06
CA THR A 432 -7.25 -59.71 10.35
C THR A 432 -8.11 -58.78 11.21
N SER A 433 -9.09 -59.32 11.94
CA SER A 433 -10.00 -58.55 12.78
C SER A 433 -9.44 -58.42 14.20
N ASN A 434 -10.04 -57.55 15.01
CA ASN A 434 -9.77 -57.50 16.46
C ASN A 434 -9.96 -58.87 17.14
N ASP A 435 -10.68 -59.82 16.50
CA ASP A 435 -10.82 -61.19 16.99
C ASP A 435 -9.52 -62.00 16.84
N GLU A 436 -8.65 -61.73 15.86
CA GLU A 436 -7.38 -62.44 15.72
C GLU A 436 -6.44 -62.12 16.88
N ILE A 437 -6.33 -60.85 17.29
CA ILE A 437 -5.53 -60.44 18.45
C ILE A 437 -6.13 -61.03 19.74
N LYS A 438 -7.46 -60.99 19.88
CA LYS A 438 -8.19 -61.61 21.00
C LYS A 438 -7.88 -63.11 21.09
N ASP A 439 -7.94 -63.82 19.97
CA ASP A 439 -7.74 -65.27 19.91
C ASP A 439 -6.27 -65.63 20.19
N LEU A 440 -5.31 -64.82 19.72
CA LEU A 440 -3.89 -64.98 20.06
C LEU A 440 -3.62 -64.74 21.55
N LEU A 441 -4.29 -63.78 22.18
CA LEU A 441 -4.21 -63.56 23.64
C LEU A 441 -4.75 -64.77 24.41
N ILE A 442 -5.93 -65.26 24.03
CA ILE A 442 -6.55 -66.45 24.64
C ILE A 442 -5.66 -67.68 24.44
N LYS A 443 -5.12 -67.87 23.24
CA LYS A 443 -4.22 -68.97 22.91
C LYS A 443 -2.93 -68.90 23.72
N PHE A 444 -2.35 -67.71 23.89
CA PHE A 444 -1.18 -67.51 24.74
C PHE A 444 -1.49 -67.90 26.20
N ILE A 445 -2.59 -67.42 26.76
CA ILE A 445 -3.00 -67.72 28.15
C ILE A 445 -3.21 -69.23 28.36
N ASN A 446 -3.86 -69.91 27.41
CA ASN A 446 -4.15 -71.34 27.51
C ASN A 446 -2.92 -72.25 27.40
N ASN A 447 -1.83 -71.79 26.78
CA ASN A 447 -0.60 -72.57 26.58
C ASN A 447 0.47 -72.34 27.65
N LEU A 448 0.20 -71.49 28.66
CA LEU A 448 1.08 -71.33 29.82
C LEU A 448 1.31 -72.69 30.52
N GLN A 449 2.46 -72.86 31.17
CA GLN A 449 2.80 -74.12 31.84
C GLN A 449 2.08 -74.31 33.17
N SER A 450 1.84 -73.23 33.90
CA SER A 450 1.11 -73.26 35.17
C SER A 450 0.62 -71.87 35.56
N LYS A 451 -0.10 -71.78 36.67
CA LYS A 451 -0.50 -70.51 37.27
C LYS A 451 0.69 -69.61 37.66
N LYS A 452 1.88 -70.19 37.89
CA LYS A 452 3.12 -69.44 38.14
C LYS A 452 3.92 -69.32 36.84
N ILE A 453 4.09 -68.09 36.38
CA ILE A 453 4.76 -67.77 35.11
C ILE A 453 6.27 -67.97 35.27
N ASN A 454 6.86 -68.77 34.39
CA ASN A 454 8.28 -69.06 34.42
C ASN A 454 9.11 -67.92 33.76
N SER A 455 10.44 -67.98 33.91
CA SER A 455 11.36 -66.95 33.38
C SER A 455 11.35 -66.81 31.85
N ASN A 456 10.96 -67.85 31.11
CA ASN A 456 10.89 -67.82 29.65
C ASN A 456 9.56 -67.21 29.17
N GLU A 457 8.44 -67.58 29.80
CA GLU A 457 7.12 -67.00 29.57
C GLU A 457 7.11 -65.50 29.90
N LEU A 458 7.78 -65.08 30.98
CA LEU A 458 7.96 -63.65 31.31
C LEU A 458 8.74 -62.88 30.23
N LYS A 459 9.73 -63.50 29.57
CA LYS A 459 10.46 -62.87 28.45
C LYS A 459 9.56 -62.75 27.21
N LEU A 460 8.75 -63.76 26.93
CA LEU A 460 7.78 -63.72 25.83
C LEU A 460 6.67 -62.69 26.08
N TRP A 461 6.18 -62.57 27.31
CA TRP A 461 5.19 -61.55 27.68
C TRP A 461 5.74 -60.13 27.59
N LYS A 462 7.01 -59.90 27.96
CA LYS A 462 7.66 -58.59 27.77
C LYS A 462 7.68 -58.17 26.30
N ARG A 463 7.92 -59.10 25.37
CA ARG A 463 7.81 -58.85 23.92
C ARG A 463 6.38 -58.48 23.53
N MET A 464 5.38 -59.17 24.07
CA MET A 464 3.97 -58.80 23.84
C MET A 464 3.58 -57.43 24.39
N ASN A 465 4.15 -57.01 25.53
CA ASN A 465 3.92 -55.66 26.07
C ASN A 465 4.42 -54.56 25.12
N GLU A 466 5.58 -54.76 24.47
CA GLU A 466 6.11 -53.83 23.45
C GLU A 466 5.23 -53.81 22.18
N VAL A 467 4.56 -54.92 21.87
CA VAL A 467 3.57 -54.99 20.79
C VAL A 467 2.33 -54.16 21.14
N PHE A 468 1.80 -54.29 22.36
CA PHE A 468 0.56 -53.60 22.79
C PHE A 468 0.64 -52.07 22.65
N ASP A 469 1.81 -51.48 22.85
CA ASP A 469 2.05 -50.05 22.64
C ASP A 469 1.76 -49.62 21.19
N LYS A 470 2.00 -50.50 20.21
CA LYS A 470 1.81 -50.22 18.77
C LYS A 470 0.44 -50.61 18.24
N ILE A 471 -0.29 -51.49 18.93
CA ILE A 471 -1.59 -52.03 18.49
C ILE A 471 -2.76 -51.63 19.40
N ILE A 472 -2.59 -50.60 20.23
CA ILE A 472 -3.57 -50.13 21.22
C ILE A 472 -5.01 -49.95 20.68
N SER A 473 -5.14 -49.46 19.44
CA SER A 473 -6.41 -49.27 18.75
C SER A 473 -7.06 -50.57 18.27
N GLN A 474 -6.28 -51.65 18.15
CA GLN A 474 -6.70 -52.98 17.71
C GLN A 474 -6.87 -53.96 18.89
N LEU A 475 -6.44 -53.55 20.10
CA LEU A 475 -6.69 -54.34 21.31
C LEU A 475 -8.20 -54.55 21.51
N PRO A 476 -8.63 -55.72 22.00
CA PRO A 476 -10.06 -56.03 22.16
C PRO A 476 -10.84 -55.19 23.17
#